data_AF-A0A835VIL5-F1
#
_entry.id   AF-A0A835VIL5-F1
#
_cell.length_a   1.000
_cell.length_b   1.000
_cell.length_c   1.000
_cell.angle_alpha   90.00
_cell.angle_beta   90.00
_cell.angle_gamma   90.00
#
_symmetry.space_group_name_H-M   'P 1'
#
loop_
_entity.id
_entity.type
_entity.pdbx_description
1 polymer ?
#
loop_
_entity_poly.entity_id
_entity_poly.type
_entity_poly.pdbx_seq_one_letter_code
_entity_poly.pdbx_strand_id
1 'polypeptide(L)'
;MSILWSKAYEPYAIKSNMELMSCESSNDMNALFNRVCVNYEGKVYHRFEASSVVDVDDARLEYFSKKVFPKIKDSLEGGTMIFTSSYFEFVRIRNFLKYTKQSDVSRSRLWFFEGRRKIMLYTERAHFYHRYKIRGIKNLVIYSLPERKEFYTEMVNMLEGSNSMSCSVLFSRFDLYRLERIVGTASVTRMSSSDKATFVFC
;
A
#
# COMPACT_ATOMS: atom_id res chain seq x y z
N MET A 1 10.78 -17.43 49.21
CA MET A 1 11.59 -17.41 47.98
C MET A 1 10.83 -18.23 46.96
N SER A 2 10.20 -17.74 45.87
CA SER A 2 10.48 -16.58 45.02
C SER A 2 9.22 -16.24 44.17
N ILE A 3 8.82 -14.96 44.15
CA ILE A 3 8.44 -14.06 43.02
C ILE A 3 7.92 -14.75 41.72
N LEU A 4 6.64 -14.65 41.29
CA LEU A 4 5.89 -13.58 40.55
C LEU A 4 6.08 -13.54 39.00
N TRP A 5 4.94 -13.35 38.30
CA TRP A 5 4.66 -13.09 36.85
C TRP A 5 4.49 -14.32 35.92
N SER A 6 3.47 -14.47 35.05
CA SER A 6 2.45 -13.54 34.55
C SER A 6 1.17 -14.27 34.08
N LYS A 7 0.01 -13.83 34.58
CA LYS A 7 -1.27 -13.85 33.83
C LYS A 7 -1.24 -12.70 32.80
N ALA A 8 -2.07 -12.82 31.78
CA ALA A 8 -2.49 -11.81 30.79
C ALA A 8 -1.51 -11.50 29.65
N TYR A 9 -1.84 -11.95 28.43
CA TYR A 9 -2.37 -11.09 27.37
C TYR A 9 -2.83 -11.96 26.17
N GLU A 10 -4.13 -12.16 26.01
CA GLU A 10 -4.72 -12.45 24.70
C GLU A 10 -5.01 -11.12 24.01
N PRO A 11 -4.50 -10.87 22.79
CA PRO A 11 -5.04 -9.84 21.94
C PRO A 11 -5.60 -10.43 20.65
N TYR A 12 -6.93 -10.39 20.56
CA TYR A 12 -7.72 -10.21 19.35
C TYR A 12 -7.61 -11.28 18.25
N ALA A 13 -8.40 -12.34 18.41
CA ALA A 13 -8.93 -13.12 17.30
C ALA A 13 -9.77 -12.23 16.36
N ILE A 14 -9.12 -11.60 15.40
CA ILE A 14 -9.78 -11.07 14.20
C ILE A 14 -10.20 -12.30 13.41
N LYS A 15 -11.50 -12.58 13.32
CA LYS A 15 -12.06 -13.59 12.40
C LYS A 15 -11.50 -13.34 11.01
N SER A 16 -10.53 -14.16 10.61
CA SER A 16 -9.68 -13.97 9.45
C SER A 16 -10.36 -14.51 8.19
N ASN A 17 -11.11 -13.64 7.50
CA ASN A 17 -11.43 -13.82 6.08
C ASN A 17 -10.23 -13.45 5.18
N MET A 18 -9.01 -13.81 5.60
CA MET A 18 -7.76 -13.47 4.93
C MET A 18 -7.27 -14.69 4.15
N GLU A 19 -6.86 -14.51 2.91
CA GLU A 19 -6.24 -15.56 2.11
C GLU A 19 -4.73 -15.34 2.11
N LEU A 20 -3.99 -16.28 2.72
CA LEU A 20 -2.54 -16.33 2.64
C LEU A 20 -2.19 -16.98 1.29
N MET A 21 -1.51 -16.24 0.42
CA MET A 21 -1.05 -16.78 -0.85
C MET A 21 0.41 -17.19 -0.74
N SER A 22 0.65 -18.50 -0.71
CA SER A 22 1.97 -19.06 -0.97
C SER A 22 2.28 -18.92 -2.46
N CYS A 23 3.42 -18.31 -2.75
CA CYS A 23 3.89 -18.07 -4.11
C CYS A 23 4.35 -19.39 -4.76
N GLU A 24 3.42 -20.19 -5.29
CA GLU A 24 3.78 -21.27 -6.20
C GLU A 24 4.11 -20.71 -7.59
N SER A 25 5.37 -20.89 -7.93
CA SER A 25 6.13 -20.30 -9.02
C SER A 25 5.90 -20.98 -10.37
N SER A 26 5.61 -20.19 -11.41
CA SER A 26 6.22 -20.36 -12.73
C SER A 26 6.07 -19.09 -13.58
N ASN A 27 7.21 -18.42 -13.79
CA ASN A 27 7.59 -17.54 -14.90
C ASN A 27 8.87 -16.83 -14.45
N ASP A 28 10.01 -17.14 -15.06
CA ASP A 28 11.35 -16.71 -14.62
C ASP A 28 11.52 -15.18 -14.45
N MET A 29 10.71 -14.39 -15.16
CA MET A 29 10.63 -12.93 -15.01
C MET A 29 10.04 -12.49 -13.66
N ASN A 30 9.06 -13.22 -13.13
CA ASN A 30 8.45 -12.96 -11.82
C ASN A 30 9.40 -13.38 -10.68
N ALA A 31 10.22 -14.41 -10.90
CA ALA A 31 11.25 -14.81 -9.95
C ALA A 31 12.37 -13.77 -9.81
N LEU A 32 12.77 -13.11 -10.92
CA LEU A 32 13.71 -11.98 -10.91
C LEU A 32 13.12 -10.75 -10.23
N PHE A 33 11.85 -10.45 -10.48
CA PHE A 33 11.11 -9.37 -9.82
C PHE A 33 10.98 -9.59 -8.30
N ASN A 34 10.69 -10.83 -7.89
CA ASN A 34 10.64 -11.23 -6.48
C ASN A 34 12.02 -11.19 -5.82
N ARG A 35 13.11 -11.51 -6.54
CA ARG A 35 14.49 -11.34 -6.06
C ARG A 35 14.90 -9.87 -5.85
N VAL A 36 14.35 -8.94 -6.65
CA VAL A 36 14.66 -7.50 -6.56
C VAL A 36 13.78 -6.78 -5.53
N CYS A 37 12.57 -7.27 -5.28
CA CYS A 37 11.69 -6.78 -4.21
C CYS A 37 12.04 -7.47 -2.88
N VAL A 38 13.09 -6.99 -2.22
CA VAL A 38 13.65 -7.59 -0.99
C VAL A 38 12.63 -7.72 0.17
N ASN A 39 11.51 -6.98 0.11
CA ASN A 39 10.45 -6.95 1.14
C ASN A 39 9.10 -7.46 0.62
N TYR A 40 9.04 -8.67 0.07
CA TYR A 40 7.80 -9.24 -0.46
C TYR A 40 6.83 -9.75 0.62
N GLU A 41 7.33 -10.10 1.82
CA GLU A 41 6.62 -10.94 2.81
C GLU A 41 5.57 -10.24 3.70
N GLY A 42 5.14 -9.02 3.35
CA GLY A 42 4.22 -8.20 4.17
C GLY A 42 3.21 -7.38 3.36
N LYS A 43 2.93 -7.78 2.12
CA LYS A 43 2.06 -7.03 1.20
C LYS A 43 0.62 -7.50 1.34
N VAL A 44 -0.27 -6.56 1.61
CA VAL A 44 -1.72 -6.80 1.69
C VAL A 44 -2.41 -6.13 0.52
N TYR A 45 -3.10 -6.91 -0.30
CA TYR A 45 -3.90 -6.44 -1.41
C TYR A 45 -5.37 -6.44 -0.99
N HIS A 46 -6.01 -5.29 -1.16
CA HIS A 46 -7.39 -5.04 -0.82
C HIS A 46 -8.19 -4.85 -2.10
N ARG A 47 -9.09 -5.79 -2.37
CA ARG A 47 -10.06 -5.67 -3.44
C ARG A 47 -11.23 -4.82 -2.97
N PHE A 48 -11.61 -3.84 -3.79
CA PHE A 48 -12.86 -3.11 -3.62
C PHE A 48 -13.76 -3.32 -4.84
N GLU A 49 -15.06 -3.29 -4.60
CA GLU A 49 -16.06 -3.49 -5.64
C GLU A 49 -16.56 -2.13 -6.15
N ALA A 50 -16.74 -2.04 -7.46
CA ALA A 50 -17.29 -0.87 -8.13
C ALA A 50 -18.31 -1.30 -9.19
N SER A 51 -19.50 -0.71 -9.15
CA SER A 51 -20.65 -1.01 -10.02
C SER A 51 -20.33 -0.78 -11.49
N SER A 52 -19.62 0.31 -11.81
CA SER A 52 -19.25 0.71 -13.16
C SER A 52 -17.86 1.34 -13.18
N VAL A 53 -17.29 1.54 -14.38
CA VAL A 53 -16.01 2.25 -14.57
C VAL A 53 -16.08 3.69 -14.06
N VAL A 54 -17.25 4.33 -14.17
CA VAL A 54 -17.46 5.73 -13.75
C VAL A 54 -17.42 5.86 -12.22
N ASP A 55 -17.94 4.85 -11.52
CA ASP A 55 -18.04 4.86 -10.05
C ASP A 55 -16.74 4.41 -9.35
N VAL A 56 -15.74 3.94 -10.12
CA VAL A 56 -14.50 3.33 -9.56
C VAL A 56 -13.79 4.30 -8.62
N ASP A 57 -13.64 5.55 -9.02
CA ASP A 57 -12.88 6.53 -8.23
C ASP A 57 -13.59 6.89 -6.92
N ASP A 58 -14.93 6.93 -6.95
CA ASP A 58 -15.75 7.19 -5.77
C ASP A 58 -15.73 5.99 -4.82
N ALA A 59 -15.93 4.77 -5.35
CA ALA A 59 -15.84 3.53 -4.59
C ALA A 59 -14.45 3.33 -3.96
N ARG A 60 -13.37 3.66 -4.69
CA ARG A 60 -12.00 3.60 -4.18
C ARG A 60 -11.78 4.57 -3.03
N LEU A 61 -12.23 5.81 -3.16
CA LEU A 61 -12.15 6.81 -2.10
C LEU A 61 -12.99 6.40 -0.87
N GLU A 62 -14.18 5.84 -1.08
CA GLU A 62 -15.03 5.33 -0.01
C GLU A 62 -14.35 4.19 0.74
N TYR A 63 -13.82 3.20 0.01
CA TYR A 63 -13.09 2.08 0.60
C TYR A 63 -11.88 2.56 1.38
N PHE A 64 -11.07 3.45 0.79
CA PHE A 64 -9.93 4.07 1.46
C PHE A 64 -10.37 4.76 2.76
N SER A 65 -11.41 5.58 2.72
CA SER A 65 -11.89 6.35 3.87
C SER A 65 -12.43 5.47 5.00
N LYS A 66 -13.12 4.37 4.66
CA LYS A 66 -13.78 3.49 5.64
C LYS A 66 -12.89 2.37 6.18
N LYS A 67 -11.96 1.84 5.37
CA LYS A 67 -11.21 0.61 5.70
C LYS A 67 -9.71 0.84 5.90
N VAL A 68 -9.10 1.73 5.12
CA VAL A 68 -7.64 1.93 5.13
C VAL A 68 -7.24 3.12 6.02
N PHE A 69 -7.89 4.27 5.82
CA PHE A 69 -7.56 5.51 6.51
C PHE A 69 -7.67 5.44 8.04
N PRO A 70 -8.67 4.77 8.66
CA PRO A 70 -8.72 4.64 10.11
C PRO A 70 -7.46 3.98 10.68
N LYS A 71 -6.94 2.94 10.01
CA LYS A 71 -5.70 2.26 10.42
C LYS A 71 -4.48 3.19 10.37
N ILE A 72 -4.41 4.04 9.35
CA ILE A 72 -3.33 5.04 9.21
C ILE A 72 -3.44 6.11 10.30
N LYS A 73 -4.66 6.57 10.58
CA LYS A 73 -4.92 7.64 11.55
C LYS A 73 -4.65 7.18 12.98
N ASP A 74 -5.05 5.95 13.31
CA ASP A 74 -4.90 5.36 14.64
C ASP A 74 -3.47 4.85 14.88
N SER A 75 -2.67 4.71 13.81
CA SER A 75 -1.25 4.42 13.92
C SER A 75 -0.51 5.56 14.63
N LEU A 76 0.10 5.21 15.78
CA LEU A 76 1.03 6.08 16.48
C LEU A 76 2.33 6.24 15.69
N GLU A 77 2.70 5.21 14.93
CA GLU A 77 3.85 5.21 14.03
C GLU A 77 3.50 6.03 12.78
N GLY A 78 4.11 7.22 12.65
CA GLY A 78 4.09 8.01 11.43
C GLY A 78 4.96 7.38 10.32
N GLY A 79 5.12 8.09 9.21
CA GLY A 79 5.91 7.59 8.08
C GLY A 79 5.06 6.83 7.05
N THR A 80 3.80 7.21 6.88
CA THR A 80 2.91 6.63 5.88
C THR A 80 3.00 7.40 4.57
N MET A 81 3.41 6.73 3.50
CA MET A 81 3.37 7.27 2.14
C MET A 81 2.15 6.72 1.40
N ILE A 82 1.34 7.61 0.82
CA ILE A 82 0.24 7.23 -0.06
C ILE A 82 0.64 7.53 -1.50
N PHE A 83 0.77 6.49 -2.31
CA PHE A 83 1.09 6.57 -3.73
C PHE A 83 -0.18 6.64 -4.58
N THR A 84 -0.20 7.54 -5.55
CA THR A 84 -1.27 7.73 -6.54
C THR A 84 -0.68 7.79 -7.95
N SER A 85 -1.36 7.17 -8.91
CA SER A 85 -0.96 7.14 -10.32
C SER A 85 -1.50 8.39 -11.02
N SER A 86 -2.75 8.76 -10.74
CA SER A 86 -3.40 9.93 -11.34
C SER A 86 -3.33 11.18 -10.47
N TYR A 87 -3.19 12.34 -11.13
CA TYR A 87 -3.30 13.64 -10.46
C TYR A 87 -4.71 13.90 -9.91
N PHE A 88 -5.76 13.37 -10.56
CA PHE A 88 -7.13 13.55 -10.10
C PHE A 88 -7.38 12.85 -8.75
N GLU A 89 -6.85 11.64 -8.60
CA GLU A 89 -6.88 10.90 -7.33
C GLU A 89 -6.12 11.65 -6.24
N PHE A 90 -4.95 12.18 -6.56
CA PHE A 90 -4.19 13.03 -5.64
C PHE A 90 -5.02 14.22 -5.12
N VAL A 91 -5.74 14.91 -6.00
CA VAL A 91 -6.60 16.04 -5.59
C VAL A 91 -7.73 15.56 -4.68
N ARG A 92 -8.39 14.44 -5.01
CA ARG A 92 -9.47 13.86 -4.19
C ARG A 92 -8.98 13.49 -2.78
N ILE A 93 -7.87 12.77 -2.68
CA ILE A 93 -7.29 12.37 -1.38
C ILE A 93 -6.81 13.59 -0.61
N ARG A 94 -6.16 14.55 -1.27
CA ARG A 94 -5.70 15.79 -0.62
C ARG A 94 -6.88 16.55 -0.02
N ASN A 95 -7.98 16.67 -0.75
CA ASN A 95 -9.19 17.34 -0.29
C ASN A 95 -9.83 16.57 0.88
N PHE A 96 -9.90 15.25 0.80
CA PHE A 96 -10.39 14.39 1.90
C PHE A 96 -9.55 14.57 3.18
N LEU A 97 -8.22 14.55 3.05
CA LEU A 97 -7.31 14.72 4.18
C LEU A 97 -7.15 16.18 4.65
N LYS A 98 -7.82 17.15 3.98
CA LYS A 98 -7.70 18.59 4.23
C LYS A 98 -6.23 19.09 4.20
N TYR A 99 -5.40 18.53 3.34
CA TYR A 99 -4.01 18.97 3.18
C TYR A 99 -3.97 20.28 2.38
N THR A 100 -3.37 21.31 2.96
CA THR A 100 -3.10 22.56 2.25
C THR A 100 -1.95 22.38 1.26
N LYS A 101 -1.97 23.15 0.16
CA LYS A 101 -0.91 23.11 -0.86
C LYS A 101 0.39 23.62 -0.21
N GLN A 102 1.35 22.74 0.01
CA GLN A 102 2.68 23.14 0.44
C GLN A 102 3.46 23.62 -0.79
N SER A 103 4.06 24.81 -0.72
CA SER A 103 4.82 25.42 -1.82
C SER A 103 6.20 24.80 -2.03
N ASP A 104 6.72 24.02 -1.07
CA ASP A 104 8.08 23.47 -1.10
C ASP A 104 8.11 21.95 -0.85
N VAL A 105 8.51 21.22 -1.89
CA VAL A 105 8.67 19.76 -1.89
C VAL A 105 9.83 19.33 -1.00
N SER A 106 10.94 20.07 -0.99
CA SER A 106 12.13 19.73 -0.19
C SER A 106 11.82 19.83 1.30
N ARG A 107 11.12 20.89 1.71
CA ARG A 107 10.67 21.06 3.09
C ARG A 107 9.67 19.98 3.52
N SER A 108 8.76 19.59 2.63
CA SER A 108 7.80 18.53 2.90
C SER A 108 8.48 17.17 3.13
N ARG A 109 9.52 16.85 2.35
CA ARG A 109 10.33 15.63 2.55
C ARG A 109 11.08 15.65 3.88
N LEU A 110 11.70 16.78 4.23
CA LEU A 110 12.41 16.91 5.51
C LEU A 110 11.46 16.71 6.69
N TRP A 111 10.28 17.33 6.66
CA TRP A 111 9.27 17.17 7.71
C TRP A 111 8.70 15.77 7.81
N PHE A 112 8.61 15.04 6.70
CA PHE A 112 8.23 13.63 6.71
C PHE A 112 9.31 12.79 7.39
N PHE A 113 10.58 12.99 7.00
CA PHE A 113 11.72 12.28 7.58
C PHE A 113 11.91 12.57 9.08
N GLU A 114 11.73 13.82 9.50
CA GLU A 114 11.74 14.22 10.92
C GLU A 114 10.50 13.76 11.70
N GLY A 115 9.50 13.15 11.04
CA GLY A 115 8.25 12.69 11.67
C GLY A 115 7.25 13.81 12.02
N ARG A 116 7.52 15.08 11.67
CA ARG A 116 6.56 16.19 11.85
C ARG A 116 5.30 16.01 11.01
N ARG A 117 5.42 15.36 9.85
CA ARG A 117 4.29 14.97 9.00
C ARG A 117 4.19 13.45 8.99
N LYS A 118 3.08 12.93 9.51
CA LYS A 118 2.84 11.49 9.58
C LYS A 118 2.50 10.87 8.22
N ILE A 119 1.86 11.63 7.35
CA ILE A 119 1.40 11.17 6.02
C ILE A 119 2.02 12.04 4.94
N MET A 120 2.53 11.40 3.89
CA MET A 120 3.01 12.05 2.68
C MET A 120 2.24 11.52 1.46
N LEU A 121 1.72 12.43 0.64
CA LEU A 121 1.14 12.08 -0.65
C LEU A 121 2.23 12.10 -1.72
N TYR A 122 2.30 11.04 -2.52
CA TYR A 122 3.26 10.89 -3.59
C TYR A 122 2.55 10.52 -4.90
N THR A 123 3.00 11.08 -6.01
CA THR A 123 2.37 10.90 -7.32
C THR A 123 3.34 10.26 -8.30
N GLU A 124 2.82 9.45 -9.20
CA GLU A 124 3.61 8.84 -10.28
C GLU A 124 4.31 9.90 -11.13
N ARG A 125 3.62 11.01 -11.44
CA ARG A 125 4.22 12.12 -12.19
C ARG A 125 5.46 12.68 -11.48
N ALA A 126 5.39 12.92 -10.17
CA ALA A 126 6.54 13.42 -9.41
C ALA A 126 7.68 12.41 -9.39
N HIS A 127 7.36 11.12 -9.33
CA HIS A 127 8.35 10.04 -9.37
C HIS A 127 9.03 9.95 -10.74
N PHE A 128 8.26 10.03 -11.83
CA PHE A 128 8.77 9.98 -13.20
C PHE A 128 9.81 11.07 -13.48
N TYR A 129 9.53 12.32 -13.07
CA TYR A 129 10.43 13.45 -13.38
C TYR A 129 11.67 13.53 -12.49
N HIS A 130 11.57 13.11 -11.23
CA HIS A 130 12.61 13.41 -10.25
C HIS A 130 13.24 12.19 -9.58
N ARG A 131 12.61 11.01 -9.65
CA ARG A 131 13.05 9.77 -8.99
C ARG A 131 13.54 9.99 -7.55
N TYR A 132 12.79 10.79 -6.79
CA TYR A 132 13.18 11.12 -5.42
C TYR A 132 13.23 9.85 -4.58
N LYS A 133 14.37 9.62 -3.92
CA LYS A 133 14.51 8.63 -2.85
C LYS A 133 13.97 9.23 -1.56
N ILE A 134 12.73 8.87 -1.23
CA ILE A 134 12.07 9.32 0.01
C ILE A 134 12.49 8.37 1.13
N ARG A 135 13.00 8.93 2.24
CA ARG A 135 13.46 8.17 3.40
C ARG A 135 12.44 8.20 4.52
N GLY A 136 12.48 7.19 5.40
CA GLY A 136 11.61 7.11 6.59
C GLY A 136 10.18 6.64 6.30
N ILE A 137 9.98 5.92 5.19
CA ILE A 137 8.68 5.30 4.88
C ILE A 137 8.58 3.98 5.63
N LYS A 138 7.63 3.90 6.56
CA LYS A 138 7.31 2.66 7.28
C LYS A 138 6.10 1.95 6.69
N ASN A 139 5.10 2.73 6.29
CA ASN A 139 3.85 2.22 5.74
C ASN A 139 3.66 2.77 4.32
N LEU A 140 3.55 1.89 3.34
CA LEU A 140 3.27 2.26 1.95
C LEU A 140 1.84 1.88 1.60
N VAL A 141 1.05 2.84 1.17
CA VAL A 141 -0.30 2.62 0.66
C VAL A 141 -0.34 2.97 -0.81
N ILE A 142 -0.41 1.94 -1.65
CA ILE A 142 -0.61 2.08 -3.09
C ILE A 142 -2.10 2.23 -3.30
N TYR A 143 -2.57 3.48 -3.37
CA TYR A 143 -3.98 3.80 -3.59
C TYR A 143 -4.45 3.36 -4.98
N SER A 144 -3.56 3.49 -5.96
CA SER A 144 -3.77 3.07 -7.35
C SER A 144 -2.47 2.43 -7.85
N LEU A 145 -2.59 1.34 -8.59
CA LEU A 145 -1.42 0.67 -9.17
C LEU A 145 -0.70 1.60 -10.17
N PRO A 146 0.65 1.62 -10.17
CA PRO A 146 1.41 2.41 -11.13
C PRO A 146 1.20 1.87 -12.56
N GLU A 147 1.30 2.75 -13.56
CA GLU A 147 1.16 2.34 -14.95
C GLU A 147 2.36 1.48 -15.38
N ARG A 148 3.55 1.84 -14.90
CA ARG A 148 4.83 1.15 -15.11
C ARG A 148 5.18 0.23 -13.94
N LYS A 149 5.51 -1.03 -14.24
CA LYS A 149 5.84 -2.05 -13.22
C LYS A 149 7.12 -1.70 -12.44
N GLU A 150 8.05 -0.99 -13.07
CA GLU A 150 9.33 -0.60 -12.46
C GLU A 150 9.09 0.29 -11.23
N PHE A 151 8.12 1.21 -11.32
CA PHE A 151 7.79 2.11 -10.22
C PHE A 151 7.25 1.38 -9.01
N TYR A 152 6.51 0.29 -9.20
CA TYR A 152 6.08 -0.53 -8.08
C TYR A 152 7.29 -1.06 -7.28
N THR A 153 8.31 -1.59 -7.97
CA THR A 153 9.53 -2.08 -7.30
C THR A 153 10.29 -0.97 -6.60
N GLU A 154 10.44 0.19 -7.25
CA GLU A 154 11.12 1.34 -6.67
C GLU A 154 10.38 1.82 -5.40
N MET A 155 9.04 1.88 -5.41
CA MET A 155 8.26 2.29 -4.24
C MET A 155 8.41 1.30 -3.07
N VAL A 156 8.28 0.01 -3.36
CA VAL A 156 8.41 -1.04 -2.32
C VAL A 156 9.82 -1.04 -1.74
N ASN A 157 10.84 -0.81 -2.56
CA ASN A 157 12.23 -0.77 -2.12
C ASN A 157 12.60 0.51 -1.34
N MET A 158 11.76 1.54 -1.37
CA MET A 158 11.90 2.72 -0.51
C MET A 158 11.28 2.56 0.88
N LEU A 159 10.60 1.44 1.15
CA LEU A 159 10.22 1.10 2.52
C LEU A 159 11.48 0.85 3.36
N GLU A 160 11.60 1.55 4.48
CA GLU A 160 12.75 1.51 5.39
C GLU A 160 12.25 1.32 6.84
N GLY A 161 12.67 0.25 7.52
CA GLY A 161 12.41 0.03 8.96
C GLY A 161 12.48 -1.45 9.35
N SER A 162 13.10 -1.80 10.48
CA SER A 162 13.44 -3.22 10.73
C SER A 162 12.29 -4.12 11.21
N ASN A 163 11.22 -3.57 11.80
CA ASN A 163 10.25 -4.41 12.55
C ASN A 163 8.74 -4.15 12.28
N SER A 164 8.35 -3.09 11.55
CA SER A 164 6.92 -2.72 11.39
C SER A 164 6.58 -2.18 9.99
N MET A 165 7.16 -2.76 8.95
CA MET A 165 6.87 -2.34 7.57
C MET A 165 5.55 -2.92 7.09
N SER A 166 4.70 -2.10 6.49
CA SER A 166 3.49 -2.59 5.82
C SER A 166 3.34 -1.99 4.43
N CYS A 167 2.90 -2.82 3.48
CA CYS A 167 2.56 -2.38 2.14
C CYS A 167 1.11 -2.78 1.84
N SER A 168 0.22 -1.82 1.71
CA SER A 168 -1.19 -2.04 1.35
C SER A 168 -1.46 -1.57 -0.07
N VAL A 169 -2.09 -2.40 -0.88
CA VAL A 169 -2.40 -2.11 -2.28
C VAL A 169 -3.91 -2.17 -2.47
N LEU A 170 -4.51 -1.12 -3.03
CA LEU A 170 -5.92 -1.12 -3.40
C LEU A 170 -6.07 -1.47 -4.88
N PHE A 171 -7.02 -2.35 -5.21
CA PHE A 171 -7.34 -2.67 -6.59
C PHE A 171 -8.82 -3.02 -6.77
N SER A 172 -9.32 -2.81 -7.98
CA SER A 172 -10.65 -3.24 -8.42
C SER A 172 -10.56 -4.23 -9.59
N ARG A 173 -11.70 -4.78 -9.99
CA ARG A 173 -11.82 -5.58 -11.24
C ARG A 173 -11.38 -4.82 -12.50
N PHE A 174 -11.36 -3.49 -12.47
CA PHE A 174 -10.94 -2.66 -13.60
C PHE A 174 -9.42 -2.44 -13.64
N ASP A 175 -8.72 -2.78 -12.56
CA ASP A 175 -7.26 -2.62 -12.43
C ASP A 175 -6.50 -3.93 -12.72
N LEU A 176 -7.19 -5.00 -13.13
CA LEU A 176 -6.61 -6.34 -13.29
C LEU A 176 -5.42 -6.36 -14.27
N TYR A 177 -5.50 -5.64 -15.39
CA TYR A 177 -4.38 -5.56 -16.35
C TYR A 177 -3.14 -4.86 -15.78
N ARG A 178 -3.31 -3.90 -14.86
CA ARG A 178 -2.17 -3.27 -14.16
C ARG A 178 -1.61 -4.21 -13.11
N LEU A 179 -2.49 -4.91 -12.40
CA LEU A 179 -2.12 -5.87 -11.37
C LEU A 179 -1.35 -7.04 -11.97
N GLU A 180 -1.78 -7.56 -13.12
CA GLU A 180 -1.16 -8.69 -13.82
C GLU A 180 0.31 -8.42 -14.16
N ARG A 181 0.64 -7.18 -14.53
CA ARG A 181 2.03 -6.77 -14.81
C ARG A 181 2.94 -6.81 -13.58
N ILE A 182 2.37 -6.78 -12.37
CA ILE A 182 3.09 -6.72 -11.09
C ILE A 182 3.15 -8.10 -10.43
N VAL A 183 2.01 -8.78 -10.30
CA VAL A 183 1.91 -10.06 -9.56
C VAL A 183 1.88 -11.28 -10.49
N GLY A 184 1.73 -11.08 -11.80
CA GLY A 184 1.59 -12.14 -12.79
C GLY A 184 0.18 -12.69 -12.92
N THR A 185 -0.08 -13.33 -14.06
CA THR A 185 -1.40 -13.86 -14.46
C THR A 185 -1.95 -14.87 -13.46
N ALA A 186 -1.14 -15.82 -12.99
CA ALA A 186 -1.59 -16.88 -12.08
C ALA A 186 -2.13 -16.35 -10.74
N SER A 187 -1.53 -15.29 -10.20
CA SER A 187 -1.98 -14.66 -8.96
C SER A 187 -3.20 -13.77 -9.18
N VAL A 188 -3.28 -13.05 -10.32
CA VAL A 188 -4.46 -12.25 -10.67
C VAL A 188 -5.69 -13.11 -10.86
N THR A 189 -5.59 -14.24 -11.57
CA THR A 189 -6.73 -15.14 -11.77
C THR A 189 -7.28 -15.62 -10.43
N ARG A 190 -6.40 -16.02 -9.49
CA ARG A 190 -6.78 -16.41 -8.12
C ARG A 190 -7.45 -15.27 -7.36
N MET A 191 -6.87 -14.05 -7.42
CA MET A 191 -7.43 -12.87 -6.76
C MET A 191 -8.75 -12.40 -7.36
N SER A 192 -9.00 -12.68 -8.65
CA SER A 192 -10.25 -12.34 -9.31
C SER A 192 -11.34 -13.38 -9.05
N SER A 193 -11.00 -14.67 -8.95
CA SER A 193 -11.96 -15.75 -8.73
C SER A 193 -12.34 -15.95 -7.27
N SER A 194 -11.52 -15.48 -6.32
CA SER A 194 -11.77 -15.63 -4.90
C SER A 194 -12.91 -14.71 -4.42
N ASP A 195 -13.74 -15.23 -3.52
CA ASP A 195 -14.80 -14.45 -2.84
C ASP A 195 -14.23 -13.48 -1.78
N LYS A 196 -12.97 -13.68 -1.38
CA LYS A 196 -12.32 -12.83 -0.39
C LYS A 196 -11.88 -11.49 -0.99
N ALA A 197 -11.94 -10.46 -0.17
CA ALA A 197 -11.57 -9.09 -0.55
C ALA A 197 -10.17 -8.68 -0.05
N THR A 198 -9.44 -9.55 0.64
CA THR A 198 -8.11 -9.23 1.17
C THR A 198 -7.17 -10.42 1.02
N PHE A 199 -6.05 -10.16 0.33
CA PHE A 199 -5.05 -11.14 -0.04
C PHE A 199 -3.72 -10.74 0.56
N VAL A 200 -3.03 -11.66 1.23
CA VAL A 200 -1.72 -11.40 1.81
C VAL A 200 -0.70 -12.26 1.10
N PHE A 201 0.37 -11.61 0.66
CA PHE A 201 1.55 -12.28 0.16
C PHE A 201 2.59 -12.28 1.29
N CYS A 202 2.93 -13.49 1.73
CA CYS A 202 4.10 -13.79 2.54
C CYS A 202 5.17 -14.41 1.65
#